data_AF-A0A955BW95-F1
#
_entry.id   AF-A0A955BW95-F1
#
_cell.length_a   1.000
_cell.length_b   1.000
_cell.length_c   1.000
_cell.angle_alpha   90.00
_cell.angle_beta   90.00
_cell.angle_gamma   90.00
#
_symmetry.space_group_name_H-M   'P 1'
#
loop_
_entity.id
_entity.type
_entity.pdbx_description
1 polymer ?
#
loop_
_entity_poly.entity_id
_entity_poly.type
_entity_poly.pdbx_seq_one_letter_code
_entity_poly.pdbx_strand_id
1 'polypeptide(L)'
;MSLFDHVELDDDDTTLESNPQDRPELMRLELLVRDRDTLDALVELPEGRARTEFALDALRIGVLALRHASSRIDADLVKNASAELLGNLQKALEEHAKTTQDRTSVVLKEYFDPASGRLSERLQRLINEDGELAKFFAAQLHGEASPLAKRLDSVVAPLLKQLDPQQTEGLLATLRKVVDAELAKQREHLLREFSLDNKEGSLKRLVDEITGKHGDLSKDLQGKIDEVIKEFDLNQEDSALKRLVNNMERAQRTITSEFSLDNAESSLTRLKEHLTAILSAQVKTNQEFQEEVKVTLAKLTQKRASDARSPEHGNIFEEAVAQFVLEFGHSGGDLAERTGATTGAIRNCKVGDAVLEVGPDSHGAGSRIVVEAKGDKQYSAAKAKEELETARKNRTADFGVFVFSPRMAHVLARPLVRYRNDVLVVWDPEDAGTDAYLTAALEIARACAIEFHRGTDTQEADWPGIDKAINSIEKSIENFNYVRTQTNSIESANNNIRERVRKDEESLNRQVRVLREKLAALRTQEAGQEPHVARSPGPCYD
;
A
#
# COMPACT_ATOMS: atom_id res chain seq x y z
N MET A 1 -68.53 18.56 1.22
CA MET A 1 -68.07 19.35 2.36
C MET A 1 -66.70 18.80 2.73
N SER A 2 -65.67 19.67 2.76
CA SER A 2 -64.35 19.45 3.39
C SER A 2 -63.45 18.39 2.73
N LEU A 3 -62.38 18.76 2.01
CA LEU A 3 -61.04 19.22 2.46
C LEU A 3 -60.08 18.04 2.73
N PHE A 4 -58.94 18.12 2.06
CA PHE A 4 -57.72 17.30 2.15
C PHE A 4 -57.33 16.93 3.60
N ASP A 5 -56.86 15.71 3.85
CA ASP A 5 -55.42 15.42 4.02
C ASP A 5 -55.12 13.92 4.21
N HIS A 6 -53.84 13.59 4.04
CA HIS A 6 -53.09 12.36 4.38
C HIS A 6 -52.69 11.37 3.27
N VAL A 7 -51.38 11.43 3.02
CA VAL A 7 -50.46 10.44 2.48
C VAL A 7 -50.54 9.12 3.25
N GLU A 8 -50.50 7.99 2.54
CA GLU A 8 -49.87 6.76 3.02
C GLU A 8 -49.21 6.02 1.85
N LEU A 9 -48.01 5.53 2.13
CA LEU A 9 -47.16 4.70 1.28
C LEU A 9 -47.75 3.30 1.21
N ASP A 10 -47.85 2.70 0.02
CA ASP A 10 -47.92 1.25 -0.11
C ASP A 10 -46.69 0.78 -0.89
N ASP A 11 -45.79 0.14 -0.12
CA ASP A 11 -44.94 -0.95 -0.58
C ASP A 11 -45.79 -1.95 -1.36
N ASP A 12 -45.44 -2.26 -2.61
CA ASP A 12 -45.79 -3.56 -3.16
C ASP A 12 -44.57 -4.21 -3.82
N ASP A 13 -43.94 -5.00 -2.96
CA ASP A 13 -43.06 -6.11 -3.24
C ASP A 13 -43.68 -7.01 -4.33
N THR A 14 -43.15 -6.93 -5.55
CA THR A 14 -43.36 -7.99 -6.55
C THR A 14 -42.01 -8.51 -7.03
N THR A 15 -41.49 -9.42 -6.22
CA THR A 15 -40.74 -10.60 -6.63
C THR A 15 -41.34 -11.24 -7.89
N LEU A 16 -40.83 -10.88 -9.06
CA LEU A 16 -41.05 -11.65 -10.28
C LEU A 16 -40.04 -12.80 -10.34
N GLU A 17 -40.42 -13.93 -9.76
CA GLU A 17 -39.85 -15.23 -10.10
C GLU A 17 -40.14 -15.51 -11.58
N SER A 18 -39.15 -15.24 -12.45
CA SER A 18 -39.25 -15.55 -13.87
C SER A 18 -39.14 -17.06 -14.07
N ASN A 19 -40.29 -17.73 -14.19
CA ASN A 19 -40.37 -19.12 -14.59
C ASN A 19 -39.88 -19.26 -16.06
N PRO A 20 -38.83 -20.05 -16.38
CA PRO A 20 -38.15 -19.96 -17.68
C PRO A 20 -38.90 -20.53 -18.90
N GLN A 21 -40.16 -20.96 -18.76
CA GLN A 21 -40.83 -21.83 -19.73
C GLN A 21 -41.94 -21.20 -20.59
N ASP A 22 -42.39 -19.97 -20.32
CA ASP A 22 -43.32 -19.26 -21.22
C ASP A 22 -42.59 -18.15 -21.99
N ARG A 23 -42.08 -18.50 -23.17
CA ARG A 23 -41.56 -17.50 -24.11
C ARG A 23 -42.70 -17.03 -25.01
N PRO A 24 -43.06 -15.74 -25.02
CA PRO A 24 -44.06 -15.24 -25.95
C PRO A 24 -43.56 -15.41 -27.39
N GLU A 25 -44.35 -16.04 -28.25
CA GLU A 25 -44.01 -16.23 -29.67
C GLU A 25 -43.94 -14.90 -30.44
N LEU A 26 -44.69 -13.89 -29.98
CA LEU A 26 -44.73 -12.55 -30.56
C LEU A 26 -44.82 -11.50 -29.45
N MET A 27 -44.05 -10.42 -29.60
CA MET A 27 -44.06 -9.26 -28.69
C MET A 27 -44.19 -7.99 -29.53
N ARG A 28 -45.21 -7.17 -29.26
CA ARG A 28 -45.37 -5.87 -29.91
C ARG A 28 -44.52 -4.83 -29.20
N LEU A 29 -43.65 -4.16 -29.95
CA LEU A 29 -42.80 -3.08 -29.48
C LEU A 29 -43.12 -1.81 -30.28
N GLU A 30 -43.32 -0.70 -29.59
CA GLU A 30 -43.44 0.63 -30.20
C GLU A 30 -42.16 1.41 -29.89
N LEU A 31 -41.33 1.61 -30.91
CA LEU A 31 -40.00 2.20 -30.78
C LEU A 31 -39.96 3.55 -31.48
N LEU A 32 -39.53 4.58 -30.76
CA LEU A 32 -39.22 5.88 -31.34
C LEU A 32 -37.72 5.95 -31.64
N VAL A 33 -37.35 5.81 -32.91
CA VAL A 33 -35.95 5.86 -33.34
C VAL A 33 -35.52 7.33 -33.47
N ARG A 34 -34.47 7.71 -32.74
CA ARG A 34 -33.87 9.06 -32.78
C ARG A 34 -32.43 9.07 -33.30
N ASP A 35 -31.81 7.89 -33.39
CA ASP A 35 -30.44 7.73 -33.86
C ASP A 35 -30.36 8.03 -35.37
N ARG A 36 -29.42 8.91 -35.75
CA ARG A 36 -29.34 9.44 -37.11
C ARG A 36 -28.97 8.38 -38.13
N ASP A 37 -28.00 7.52 -37.81
CA ASP A 37 -27.53 6.47 -38.73
C ASP A 37 -28.61 5.40 -38.94
N THR A 38 -29.34 5.06 -37.87
CA THR A 38 -30.49 4.15 -37.94
C THR A 38 -31.66 4.77 -38.71
N LEU A 39 -31.92 6.07 -38.52
CA LEU A 39 -32.95 6.79 -39.26
C LEU A 39 -32.62 6.84 -40.75
N ASP A 40 -31.38 7.18 -41.11
CA ASP A 40 -30.92 7.26 -42.49
C ASP A 40 -31.08 5.88 -43.18
N ALA A 41 -30.65 4.80 -42.53
CA ALA A 41 -30.82 3.43 -43.04
C ALA A 41 -32.30 3.00 -43.17
N LEU A 42 -33.19 3.44 -42.28
CA LEU A 42 -34.62 3.11 -42.35
C LEU A 42 -35.35 3.94 -43.42
N VAL A 43 -34.94 5.19 -43.62
CA VAL A 43 -35.54 6.12 -44.60
C VAL A 43 -35.19 5.71 -46.03
N GLU A 44 -34.04 5.07 -46.27
CA GLU A 44 -33.67 4.50 -47.57
C GLU A 44 -34.68 3.45 -48.09
N LEU A 45 -35.44 2.81 -47.20
CA LEU A 45 -36.46 1.82 -47.54
C LEU A 45 -37.87 2.46 -47.57
N PRO A 46 -38.74 2.06 -48.51
CA PRO A 46 -40.11 2.55 -48.56
C PRO A 46 -40.91 2.18 -47.30
N GLU A 47 -41.79 3.09 -46.88
CA GLU A 47 -42.64 2.90 -45.70
C GLU A 47 -43.58 1.69 -45.88
N GLY A 48 -43.69 0.87 -44.83
CA GLY A 48 -44.47 -0.36 -44.85
C GLY A 48 -43.61 -1.59 -44.54
N ARG A 49 -43.98 -2.74 -45.12
CA ARG A 49 -43.43 -4.05 -44.75
C ARG A 49 -41.90 -4.16 -44.85
N ALA A 50 -41.31 -3.61 -45.91
CA ALA A 50 -39.86 -3.69 -46.15
C ALA A 50 -39.04 -3.00 -45.05
N ARG A 51 -39.45 -1.80 -44.63
CA ARG A 51 -38.81 -1.07 -43.52
C ARG A 51 -38.99 -1.78 -42.18
N THR A 52 -40.16 -2.38 -41.94
CA THR A 52 -40.43 -3.15 -40.71
C THR A 52 -39.60 -4.43 -40.64
N GLU A 53 -39.48 -5.19 -41.74
CA GLU A 53 -38.65 -6.41 -41.78
C GLU A 53 -37.16 -6.07 -41.56
N PHE A 54 -36.66 -5.02 -42.19
CA PHE A 54 -35.29 -4.54 -41.96
C PHE A 54 -35.04 -4.12 -40.50
N ALA A 55 -35.98 -3.40 -39.88
CA ALA A 55 -35.87 -3.01 -38.47
C ALA A 55 -35.84 -4.22 -37.52
N LEU A 56 -36.65 -5.25 -37.81
CA LEU A 56 -36.67 -6.50 -37.04
C LEU A 56 -35.37 -7.30 -37.20
N ASP A 57 -34.81 -7.36 -38.41
CA ASP A 57 -33.53 -8.03 -38.67
C ASP A 57 -32.37 -7.31 -38.00
N ALA A 58 -32.33 -5.97 -38.06
CA ALA A 58 -31.34 -5.17 -37.34
C ALA A 58 -31.42 -5.40 -35.83
N LEU A 59 -32.64 -5.44 -35.26
CA LEU A 59 -32.85 -5.73 -33.85
C LEU A 59 -32.41 -7.16 -33.48
N ARG A 60 -32.68 -8.15 -34.35
CA ARG A 60 -32.23 -9.54 -34.17
C ARG A 60 -30.71 -9.65 -34.17
N ILE A 61 -30.04 -9.00 -35.12
CA ILE A 61 -28.56 -8.97 -35.21
C ILE A 61 -27.99 -8.25 -33.98
N GLY A 62 -28.57 -7.12 -33.57
CA GLY A 62 -28.19 -6.40 -32.37
C GLY A 62 -28.29 -7.25 -31.10
N VAL A 63 -29.39 -7.99 -30.93
CA VAL A 63 -29.57 -8.91 -29.80
C VAL A 63 -28.56 -10.06 -29.82
N LEU A 64 -28.24 -10.62 -31.00
CA LEU A 64 -27.21 -11.65 -31.13
C LEU A 64 -25.81 -11.11 -30.80
N ALA A 65 -25.48 -9.90 -31.26
CA ALA A 65 -24.21 -9.23 -30.96
C ALA A 65 -24.07 -8.92 -29.47
N LEU A 66 -25.14 -8.43 -28.82
CA LEU A 66 -25.16 -8.16 -27.39
C LEU A 66 -25.07 -9.45 -26.57
N ARG A 67 -25.72 -10.55 -26.99
CA ARG A 67 -25.53 -11.86 -26.34
C ARG A 67 -24.10 -12.36 -26.44
N HIS A 68 -23.48 -12.20 -27.60
CA HIS A 68 -22.10 -12.63 -27.82
C HIS A 68 -21.08 -11.76 -27.06
N ALA A 69 -21.38 -10.47 -26.87
CA ALA A 69 -20.58 -9.56 -26.04
C ALA A 69 -20.74 -9.86 -24.54
N SER A 70 -21.97 -10.09 -24.07
CA SER A 70 -22.25 -10.40 -22.65
C SER A 70 -21.73 -11.78 -22.23
N SER A 71 -21.69 -12.77 -23.13
CA SER A 71 -21.16 -14.11 -22.84
C SER A 71 -19.63 -14.21 -22.82
N ARG A 72 -18.90 -13.15 -23.22
CA ARG A 72 -17.42 -13.10 -23.11
C ARG A 72 -16.92 -12.51 -21.80
N ILE A 73 -17.81 -11.97 -20.98
CA ILE A 73 -17.51 -11.42 -19.65
C ILE A 73 -18.00 -12.44 -18.61
N ASP A 74 -17.51 -13.67 -18.71
CA ASP A 74 -17.82 -14.70 -17.71
C ASP A 74 -16.95 -14.49 -16.47
N ALA A 75 -17.58 -14.54 -15.31
CA ALA A 75 -16.93 -14.55 -14.00
C ALA A 75 -15.88 -15.68 -13.87
N ASP A 76 -15.97 -16.70 -14.72
CA ASP A 76 -15.00 -17.79 -14.82
C ASP A 76 -13.68 -17.35 -15.44
N LEU A 77 -13.65 -16.36 -16.35
CA LEU A 77 -12.39 -15.82 -16.87
C LEU A 77 -11.63 -15.03 -15.78
N VAL A 78 -12.37 -14.28 -14.96
CA VAL A 78 -11.80 -13.56 -13.81
C VAL A 78 -11.36 -14.53 -12.72
N LYS A 79 -12.13 -15.58 -12.42
CA LYS A 79 -11.74 -16.64 -11.47
C LYS A 79 -10.54 -17.45 -11.95
N ASN A 80 -10.46 -17.77 -13.23
CA ASN A 80 -9.33 -18.52 -13.78
C ASN A 80 -8.07 -17.66 -13.83
N ALA A 81 -8.17 -16.39 -14.25
CA ALA A 81 -7.04 -15.46 -14.21
C ALA A 81 -6.55 -15.18 -12.78
N SER A 82 -7.46 -15.07 -11.81
CA SER A 82 -7.09 -14.89 -10.40
C SER A 82 -6.52 -16.15 -9.77
N ALA A 83 -7.02 -17.34 -10.11
CA ALA A 83 -6.42 -18.61 -9.70
C ALA A 83 -5.02 -18.81 -10.32
N GLU A 84 -4.83 -18.42 -11.58
CA GLU A 84 -3.54 -18.47 -12.26
C GLU A 84 -2.53 -17.48 -11.66
N LEU A 85 -2.96 -16.25 -11.35
CA LEU A 85 -2.13 -15.27 -10.64
C LEU A 85 -1.75 -15.74 -9.22
N LEU A 86 -2.69 -16.33 -8.48
CA LEU A 86 -2.42 -16.88 -7.15
C LEU A 86 -1.46 -18.07 -7.23
N GLY A 87 -1.61 -18.95 -8.22
CA GLY A 87 -0.69 -20.05 -8.47
C GLY A 87 0.72 -19.57 -8.83
N ASN A 88 0.83 -18.55 -9.67
CA ASN A 88 2.11 -17.95 -10.06
C ASN A 88 2.79 -17.24 -8.88
N LEU A 89 2.04 -16.53 -8.04
CA LEU A 89 2.56 -15.89 -6.83
C LEU A 89 3.01 -16.93 -5.79
N GLN A 90 2.24 -17.99 -5.58
CA GLN A 90 2.62 -19.06 -4.66
C GLN A 90 3.91 -19.74 -5.13
N LYS A 91 4.01 -20.04 -6.42
CA LYS A 91 5.22 -20.65 -7.01
C LYS A 91 6.44 -19.73 -6.90
N ALA A 92 6.27 -18.43 -7.16
CA ALA A 92 7.35 -17.45 -7.01
C ALA A 92 7.81 -17.32 -5.54
N LEU A 93 6.88 -17.34 -4.59
CA LEU A 93 7.21 -17.30 -3.16
C LEU A 93 7.91 -18.57 -2.69
N GLU A 94 7.46 -19.76 -3.13
CA GLU A 94 8.13 -21.03 -2.83
C GLU A 94 9.53 -21.11 -3.43
N GLU A 95 9.71 -20.66 -4.68
CA GLU A 95 11.03 -20.57 -5.31
C GLU A 95 11.95 -19.58 -4.58
N HIS A 96 11.43 -18.43 -4.15
CA HIS A 96 12.20 -17.45 -3.40
C HIS A 96 12.57 -17.96 -2.00
N ALA A 97 11.64 -18.61 -1.30
CA ALA A 97 11.88 -19.22 0.00
C ALA A 97 12.96 -20.30 -0.11
N LYS A 98 12.87 -21.19 -1.11
CA LYS A 98 13.87 -22.22 -1.36
C LYS A 98 15.23 -21.61 -1.70
N THR A 99 15.28 -20.61 -2.58
CA THR A 99 16.53 -19.92 -2.94
C THR A 99 17.18 -19.25 -1.73
N THR A 100 16.37 -18.66 -0.85
CA THR A 100 16.85 -18.01 0.37
C THR A 100 17.37 -19.05 1.37
N GLN A 101 16.67 -20.17 1.54
CA GLN A 101 17.12 -21.28 2.38
C GLN A 101 18.43 -21.87 1.86
N ASP A 102 18.55 -22.12 0.56
CA ASP A 102 19.76 -22.65 -0.07
C ASP A 102 20.93 -21.69 0.08
N ARG A 103 20.72 -20.39 -0.17
CA ARG A 103 21.76 -19.35 0.04
C ARG A 103 22.19 -19.27 1.50
N THR A 104 21.25 -19.29 2.43
CA THR A 104 21.56 -19.24 3.87
C THR A 104 22.32 -20.49 4.30
N SER A 105 21.95 -21.67 3.79
CA SER A 105 22.66 -22.92 4.04
C SER A 105 24.08 -22.90 3.49
N VAL A 106 24.27 -22.38 2.27
CA VAL A 106 25.61 -22.22 1.66
C VAL A 106 26.47 -21.28 2.49
N VAL A 107 25.94 -20.12 2.92
CA VAL A 107 26.69 -19.16 3.74
C VAL A 107 27.00 -19.73 5.13
N LEU A 108 26.04 -20.38 5.77
CA LEU A 108 26.25 -21.07 7.06
C LEU A 108 27.32 -22.15 6.93
N LYS A 109 27.32 -22.91 5.84
CA LYS A 109 28.35 -23.91 5.57
C LYS A 109 29.71 -23.26 5.34
N GLU A 110 29.80 -22.22 4.51
CA GLU A 110 31.06 -21.49 4.27
C GLU A 110 31.67 -20.92 5.56
N TYR A 111 30.85 -20.53 6.52
CA TYR A 111 31.34 -19.99 7.79
C TYR A 111 31.59 -21.05 8.87
N PHE A 112 30.71 -22.03 9.02
CA PHE A 112 30.69 -22.98 10.15
C PHE A 112 31.04 -24.42 9.77
N ASP A 113 31.45 -24.72 8.53
CA ASP A 113 31.92 -26.06 8.18
C ASP A 113 33.10 -26.47 9.10
N PRO A 114 33.02 -27.62 9.80
CA PRO A 114 34.07 -28.05 10.72
C PRO A 114 35.43 -28.29 10.07
N ALA A 115 35.46 -28.62 8.77
CA ALA A 115 36.69 -28.93 8.04
C ALA A 115 37.20 -27.75 7.20
N SER A 116 36.31 -26.88 6.71
CA SER A 116 36.67 -25.82 5.74
C SER A 116 36.05 -24.45 6.01
N GLY A 117 35.31 -24.29 7.11
CA GLY A 117 34.62 -23.06 7.43
C GLY A 117 35.57 -21.95 7.86
N ARG A 118 35.28 -20.71 7.47
CA ARG A 118 36.10 -19.53 7.83
C ARG A 118 36.31 -19.36 9.33
N LEU A 119 35.31 -19.74 10.14
CA LEU A 119 35.43 -19.70 11.61
C LEU A 119 36.41 -20.76 12.10
N SER A 120 36.29 -22.00 11.61
CA SER A 120 37.16 -23.12 11.96
C SER A 120 38.61 -22.83 11.57
N GLU A 121 38.84 -22.30 10.37
CA GLU A 121 40.17 -21.88 9.90
C GLU A 121 40.78 -20.78 10.78
N ARG A 122 39.97 -19.79 11.16
CA ARG A 122 40.44 -18.68 12.00
C ARG A 122 40.69 -19.12 13.44
N LEU A 123 39.87 -20.01 13.98
CA LEU A 123 40.08 -20.62 15.30
C LEU A 123 41.38 -21.44 15.31
N GLN A 124 41.61 -22.23 14.25
CA GLN A 124 42.82 -23.03 14.11
C GLN A 124 44.07 -22.15 13.95
N ARG A 125 44.00 -21.07 13.15
CA ARG A 125 45.07 -20.06 13.06
C ARG A 125 45.32 -19.30 14.37
N LEU A 126 44.32 -19.16 15.21
CA LEU A 126 44.43 -18.50 16.51
C LEU A 126 45.08 -19.42 17.56
N ILE A 127 44.71 -20.71 17.59
CA ILE A 127 45.07 -21.69 18.63
C ILE A 127 46.32 -22.53 18.31
N ASN A 128 46.66 -22.72 17.03
CA ASN A 128 47.82 -23.53 16.63
C ASN A 128 49.12 -23.07 17.31
N GLU A 129 50.09 -23.98 17.40
CA GLU A 129 51.36 -23.77 18.12
C GLU A 129 52.17 -22.56 17.62
N ASP A 130 52.04 -22.18 16.35
CA ASP A 130 52.61 -20.95 15.74
C ASP A 130 51.55 -19.87 15.43
N GLY A 131 50.39 -19.98 16.05
CA GLY A 131 49.22 -19.14 15.84
C GLY A 131 49.35 -17.73 16.41
N GLU A 132 48.32 -16.91 16.18
CA GLU A 132 48.30 -15.52 16.64
C GLU A 132 48.37 -15.40 18.17
N LEU A 133 47.73 -16.30 18.93
CA LEU A 133 47.86 -16.31 20.39
C LEU A 133 49.26 -16.71 20.84
N ALA A 134 49.85 -17.74 20.23
CA ALA A 134 51.21 -18.16 20.54
C ALA A 134 52.22 -17.04 20.25
N LYS A 135 52.08 -16.31 19.14
CA LYS A 135 52.91 -15.14 18.81
C LYS A 135 52.68 -13.97 19.76
N PHE A 136 51.44 -13.72 20.17
CA PHE A 136 51.13 -12.70 21.17
C PHE A 136 51.74 -13.03 22.54
N PHE A 137 51.59 -14.27 23.00
CA PHE A 137 52.23 -14.74 24.23
C PHE A 137 53.76 -14.71 24.11
N ALA A 138 54.33 -15.09 22.96
CA ALA A 138 55.76 -14.99 22.73
C ALA A 138 56.24 -13.53 22.81
N ALA A 139 55.50 -12.57 22.23
CA ALA A 139 55.85 -11.15 22.27
C ALA A 139 55.66 -10.50 23.66
N GLN A 140 54.70 -10.97 24.45
CA GLN A 140 54.36 -10.37 25.75
C GLN A 140 55.04 -11.04 26.94
N LEU A 141 55.36 -12.34 26.85
CA LEU A 141 55.90 -13.16 27.94
C LEU A 141 57.33 -13.64 27.70
N HIS A 142 57.77 -13.80 26.44
CA HIS A 142 59.07 -14.38 26.12
C HIS A 142 60.07 -13.32 25.60
N GLY A 143 61.31 -13.41 26.07
CA GLY A 143 62.43 -12.54 25.67
C GLY A 143 62.66 -11.35 26.60
N GLU A 144 63.93 -10.93 26.69
CA GLU A 144 64.41 -9.83 27.54
C GLU A 144 63.75 -8.47 27.21
N ALA A 145 63.23 -8.31 25.99
CA ALA A 145 62.55 -7.09 25.57
C ALA A 145 61.03 -7.06 25.87
N SER A 146 60.46 -8.15 26.39
CA SER A 146 59.01 -8.24 26.63
C SER A 146 58.54 -7.23 27.69
N PRO A 147 57.32 -6.69 27.59
CA PRO A 147 56.80 -5.73 28.58
C PRO A 147 56.74 -6.31 30.00
N LEU A 148 56.49 -7.62 30.12
CA LEU A 148 56.55 -8.34 31.39
C LEU A 148 57.99 -8.41 31.91
N ALA A 149 58.97 -8.81 31.08
CA ALA A 149 60.38 -8.85 31.47
C ALA A 149 60.88 -7.45 31.87
N LYS A 150 60.52 -6.39 31.14
CA LYS A 150 60.86 -5.00 31.50
C LYS A 150 60.23 -4.56 32.81
N ARG A 151 58.99 -4.96 33.09
CA ARG A 151 58.33 -4.68 34.38
C ARG A 151 58.97 -5.48 35.51
N LEU A 152 59.26 -6.77 35.30
CA LEU A 152 59.99 -7.60 36.27
C LEU A 152 61.38 -7.03 36.54
N ASP A 153 62.15 -6.67 35.52
CA ASP A 153 63.45 -6.00 35.68
C ASP A 153 63.32 -4.68 36.42
N SER A 154 62.30 -3.86 36.13
CA SER A 154 62.10 -2.60 36.87
C SER A 154 61.82 -2.79 38.36
N VAL A 155 61.25 -3.95 38.75
CA VAL A 155 60.91 -4.27 40.14
C VAL A 155 62.04 -5.06 40.81
N VAL A 156 62.72 -5.94 40.08
CA VAL A 156 63.75 -6.85 40.58
C VAL A 156 65.14 -6.20 40.55
N ALA A 157 65.45 -5.32 39.60
CA ALA A 157 66.76 -4.65 39.54
C ALA A 157 67.06 -3.74 40.76
N PRO A 158 66.11 -2.97 41.32
CA PRO A 158 66.32 -2.25 42.58
C PRO A 158 66.61 -3.20 43.75
N LEU A 159 65.91 -4.34 43.79
CA LEU A 159 66.04 -5.35 44.83
C LEU A 159 67.39 -6.07 44.74
N LEU A 160 67.83 -6.43 43.53
CA LEU A 160 69.16 -7.00 43.25
C LEU A 160 70.28 -6.00 43.54
N LYS A 161 70.11 -4.70 43.21
CA LYS A 161 71.09 -3.67 43.61
C LYS A 161 71.20 -3.52 45.12
N GLN A 162 70.10 -3.63 45.86
CA GLN A 162 70.11 -3.57 47.33
C GLN A 162 70.74 -4.82 47.98
N LEU A 163 70.70 -5.96 47.29
CA LEU A 163 71.25 -7.24 47.75
C LEU A 163 72.66 -7.54 47.20
N ASP A 164 73.18 -6.71 46.30
CA ASP A 164 74.52 -6.88 45.71
C ASP A 164 75.62 -6.67 46.77
N PRO A 165 76.43 -7.70 47.08
CA PRO A 165 77.48 -7.64 48.10
C PRO A 165 78.63 -6.67 47.77
N GLN A 166 78.73 -6.15 46.54
CA GLN A 166 79.80 -5.23 46.13
C GLN A 166 79.38 -3.74 46.16
N GLN A 167 78.10 -3.42 46.35
CA GLN A 167 77.65 -2.02 46.43
C GLN A 167 77.91 -1.38 47.80
N THR A 168 78.54 -0.21 47.78
CA THR A 168 78.92 0.58 48.96
C THR A 168 77.74 1.13 49.77
N GLU A 169 76.55 1.25 49.17
CA GLU A 169 75.31 1.73 49.83
C GLU A 169 74.21 0.64 49.93
N GLY A 170 74.56 -0.63 49.68
CA GLY A 170 73.61 -1.75 49.72
C GLY A 170 73.16 -2.12 51.15
N LEU A 171 72.10 -2.92 51.24
CA LEU A 171 71.53 -3.36 52.52
C LEU A 171 72.57 -4.15 53.33
N LEU A 172 73.40 -4.97 52.66
CA LEU A 172 74.55 -5.68 53.26
C LEU A 172 75.66 -4.75 53.74
N ALA A 173 76.00 -3.68 53.01
CA ALA A 173 77.01 -2.71 53.45
C ALA A 173 76.51 -1.88 54.64
N THR A 174 75.21 -1.57 54.66
CA THR A 174 74.57 -0.87 55.79
C THR A 174 74.49 -1.76 57.01
N LEU A 175 74.09 -3.03 56.84
CA LEU A 175 74.14 -4.05 57.89
C LEU A 175 75.57 -4.22 58.39
N ARG A 176 76.57 -4.29 57.51
CA ARG A 176 77.99 -4.39 57.90
C ARG A 176 78.45 -3.16 58.65
N LYS A 177 78.05 -1.95 58.27
CA LYS A 177 78.40 -0.70 58.97
C LYS A 177 77.74 -0.59 60.34
N VAL A 178 76.47 -1.03 60.46
CA VAL A 178 75.75 -1.11 61.74
C VAL A 178 76.35 -2.21 62.63
N VAL A 179 76.68 -3.37 62.05
CA VAL A 179 77.33 -4.49 62.74
C VAL A 179 78.75 -4.13 63.15
N ASP A 180 79.54 -3.42 62.34
CA ASP A 180 80.89 -2.96 62.68
C ASP A 180 80.86 -1.85 63.74
N ALA A 181 79.87 -0.94 63.69
CA ALA A 181 79.66 0.06 64.73
C ALA A 181 79.22 -0.57 66.06
N GLU A 182 78.38 -1.60 66.02
CA GLU A 182 77.93 -2.33 67.20
C GLU A 182 78.99 -3.30 67.71
N LEU A 183 79.81 -3.91 66.84
CA LEU A 183 81.00 -4.69 67.17
C LEU A 183 82.10 -3.81 67.78
N ALA A 184 82.24 -2.55 67.37
CA ALA A 184 83.17 -1.61 68.00
C ALA A 184 82.74 -1.26 69.43
N LYS A 185 81.42 -1.01 69.64
CA LYS A 185 80.84 -0.85 70.99
C LYS A 185 80.95 -2.12 71.82
N GLN A 186 80.71 -3.29 71.21
CA GLN A 186 80.88 -4.57 71.88
C GLN A 186 82.34 -4.90 72.13
N ARG A 187 83.32 -4.45 71.32
CA ARG A 187 84.75 -4.69 71.56
C ARG A 187 85.25 -4.02 72.85
N GLU A 188 84.75 -2.83 73.18
CA GLU A 188 85.03 -2.19 74.48
C GLU A 188 84.39 -2.94 75.66
N HIS A 189 83.24 -3.59 75.42
CA HIS A 189 82.56 -4.44 76.40
C HIS A 189 83.19 -5.86 76.50
N LEU A 190 83.70 -6.39 75.38
CA LEU A 190 84.34 -7.69 75.23
C LEU A 190 85.74 -7.69 75.84
N LEU A 191 86.51 -6.60 75.76
CA LEU A 191 87.79 -6.52 76.49
C LEU A 191 87.59 -6.59 78.01
N ARG A 192 86.38 -6.28 78.52
CA ARG A 192 85.99 -6.47 79.92
C ARG A 192 85.52 -7.91 80.23
N GLU A 193 84.87 -8.56 79.27
CA GLU A 193 84.22 -9.88 79.42
C GLU A 193 85.09 -11.07 78.93
N PHE A 194 86.15 -10.82 78.14
CA PHE A 194 87.03 -11.81 77.48
C PHE A 194 88.47 -11.74 78.01
N SER A 195 88.64 -11.46 79.31
CA SER A 195 89.90 -11.76 80.01
C SER A 195 89.89 -13.22 80.47
N LEU A 196 90.96 -13.96 80.17
CA LEU A 196 91.17 -15.36 80.58
C LEU A 196 91.34 -15.53 82.11
N ASP A 197 91.38 -14.44 82.85
CA ASP A 197 91.44 -14.45 84.32
C ASP A 197 90.06 -14.41 84.99
N ASN A 198 88.96 -14.28 84.22
CA ASN A 198 87.60 -14.25 84.75
C ASN A 198 86.88 -15.60 84.62
N LYS A 199 86.53 -16.22 85.75
CA LYS A 199 85.88 -17.55 85.79
C LYS A 199 84.41 -17.57 85.36
N GLU A 200 83.77 -16.41 85.14
CA GLU A 200 82.41 -16.33 84.58
C GLU A 200 82.36 -15.90 83.10
N GLY A 201 83.52 -15.79 82.45
CA GLY A 201 83.66 -15.28 81.09
C GLY A 201 82.98 -16.14 80.01
N SER A 202 82.30 -15.45 79.10
CA SER A 202 81.51 -16.02 77.99
C SER A 202 82.35 -16.82 76.97
N LEU A 203 83.66 -16.58 76.92
CA LEU A 203 84.63 -17.32 76.09
C LEU A 203 84.73 -18.81 76.49
N LYS A 204 84.58 -19.13 77.78
CA LYS A 204 84.65 -20.52 78.27
C LYS A 204 83.37 -21.30 77.95
N ARG A 205 82.22 -20.63 77.93
CA ARG A 205 80.93 -21.23 77.51
C ARG A 205 80.84 -21.45 75.99
N LEU A 206 81.44 -20.55 75.20
CA LEU A 206 81.42 -20.65 73.73
C LEU A 206 82.28 -21.81 73.21
N VAL A 207 83.41 -22.10 73.86
CA VAL A 207 84.26 -23.26 73.50
C VAL A 207 83.53 -24.59 73.76
N ASP A 208 82.72 -24.66 74.83
CA ASP A 208 81.89 -25.84 75.10
C ASP A 208 80.74 -25.99 74.09
N GLU A 209 80.18 -24.90 73.56
CA GLU A 209 79.06 -24.95 72.61
C GLU A 209 79.48 -25.19 71.14
N ILE A 210 80.65 -24.70 70.73
CA ILE A 210 81.18 -24.91 69.36
C ILE A 210 81.62 -26.37 69.15
N THR A 211 82.01 -27.08 70.21
CA THR A 211 82.37 -28.50 70.14
C THR A 211 81.13 -29.41 69.98
N GLY A 212 79.91 -28.90 70.22
CA GLY A 212 78.66 -29.66 70.14
C GLY A 212 77.92 -29.59 68.79
N LYS A 213 78.02 -28.50 68.02
CA LYS A 213 77.09 -28.23 66.91
C LYS A 213 77.57 -28.59 65.49
N HIS A 214 78.76 -29.17 65.33
CA HIS A 214 79.27 -29.53 63.99
C HIS A 214 78.76 -30.89 63.45
N GLY A 215 78.10 -31.71 64.28
CA GLY A 215 77.52 -33.00 63.87
C GLY A 215 76.12 -32.92 63.24
N ASP A 216 75.35 -31.87 63.52
CA ASP A 216 73.93 -31.78 63.11
C ASP A 216 73.71 -31.26 61.68
N LEU A 217 74.68 -30.52 61.12
CA LEU A 217 74.47 -29.81 59.85
C LEU A 217 74.45 -30.75 58.62
N SER A 218 75.18 -31.88 58.67
CA SER A 218 75.21 -32.84 57.55
C SER A 218 73.99 -33.76 57.51
N LYS A 219 73.34 -34.04 58.66
CA LYS A 219 72.10 -34.82 58.72
C LYS A 219 70.90 -33.99 58.26
N ASP A 220 70.87 -32.70 58.60
CA ASP A 220 69.76 -31.80 58.23
C ASP A 220 69.71 -31.53 56.72
N LEU A 221 70.86 -31.49 56.04
CA LEU A 221 70.92 -31.32 54.59
C LEU A 221 70.44 -32.56 53.83
N GLN A 222 70.78 -33.76 54.30
CA GLN A 222 70.36 -35.00 53.66
C GLN A 222 68.87 -35.29 53.87
N GLY A 223 68.33 -34.94 55.06
CA GLY A 223 66.89 -35.02 55.33
C GLY A 223 66.05 -34.10 54.44
N LYS A 224 66.52 -32.88 54.18
CA LYS A 224 65.81 -31.91 53.31
C LYS A 224 65.84 -32.32 51.83
N ILE A 225 66.92 -32.94 51.35
CA ILE A 225 67.00 -33.45 49.98
C ILE A 225 66.05 -34.63 49.78
N ASP A 226 65.96 -35.54 50.75
CA ASP A 226 65.02 -36.66 50.70
C ASP A 226 63.55 -36.20 50.78
N GLU A 227 63.26 -35.13 51.54
CA GLU A 227 61.91 -34.53 51.61
C GLU A 227 61.50 -33.88 50.28
N VAL A 228 62.43 -33.20 49.60
CA VAL A 228 62.19 -32.65 48.26
C VAL A 228 61.98 -33.77 47.24
N ILE A 229 62.77 -34.85 47.26
CA ILE A 229 62.59 -35.97 46.31
C ILE A 229 61.22 -36.64 46.51
N LYS A 230 60.72 -36.73 47.75
CA LYS A 230 59.36 -37.25 48.02
C LYS A 230 58.26 -36.35 47.45
N GLU A 231 58.41 -35.02 47.50
CA GLU A 231 57.46 -34.07 46.92
C GLU A 231 57.39 -34.13 45.38
N PHE A 232 58.42 -34.69 44.73
CA PHE A 232 58.47 -34.86 43.28
C PHE A 232 58.24 -36.32 42.79
N ASP A 233 57.92 -37.26 43.68
CA ASP A 233 57.66 -38.66 43.31
C ASP A 233 56.18 -38.91 42.96
N LEU A 234 55.92 -39.41 41.75
CA LEU A 234 54.57 -39.70 41.23
C LEU A 234 53.93 -40.97 41.84
N ASN A 235 54.70 -41.76 42.59
CA ASN A 235 54.21 -42.97 43.25
C ASN A 235 53.74 -42.74 44.69
N GLN A 236 53.98 -41.55 45.26
CA GLN A 236 53.49 -41.17 46.58
C GLN A 236 52.20 -40.36 46.47
N GLU A 237 51.17 -40.74 47.24
CA GLU A 237 49.83 -40.14 47.13
C GLU A 237 49.80 -38.65 47.52
N ASP A 238 50.71 -38.21 48.39
CA ASP A 238 50.74 -36.85 48.93
C ASP A 238 51.69 -35.89 48.21
N SER A 239 52.42 -36.34 47.18
CA SER A 239 53.40 -35.49 46.51
C SER A 239 52.76 -34.34 45.72
N ALA A 240 53.43 -33.19 45.69
CA ALA A 240 53.01 -32.03 44.90
C ALA A 240 52.75 -32.37 43.43
N LEU A 241 53.58 -33.24 42.82
CA LEU A 241 53.39 -33.66 41.42
C LEU A 241 52.16 -34.56 41.23
N LYS A 242 51.90 -35.51 42.12
CA LYS A 242 50.70 -36.37 42.02
C LYS A 242 49.43 -35.55 42.22
N ARG A 243 49.44 -34.59 43.15
CA ARG A 243 48.34 -33.65 43.37
C ARG A 243 48.08 -32.76 42.14
N LEU A 244 49.14 -32.28 41.48
CA LEU A 244 49.03 -31.50 40.25
C LEU A 244 48.44 -32.33 39.11
N VAL A 245 48.93 -33.55 38.88
CA VAL A 245 48.41 -34.45 37.84
C VAL A 245 46.95 -34.81 38.12
N ASN A 246 46.58 -35.12 39.37
CA ASN A 246 45.20 -35.39 39.75
C ASN A 246 44.29 -34.16 39.54
N ASN A 247 44.78 -32.96 39.83
CA ASN A 247 44.04 -31.73 39.57
C ASN A 247 43.89 -31.47 38.06
N MET A 248 44.92 -31.76 37.27
CA MET A 248 44.87 -31.65 35.80
C MET A 248 43.88 -32.66 35.20
N GLU A 249 43.89 -33.91 35.63
CA GLU A 249 42.92 -34.92 35.19
C GLU A 249 41.48 -34.56 35.59
N ARG A 250 41.30 -34.05 36.82
CA ARG A 250 39.98 -33.55 37.28
C ARG A 250 39.52 -32.38 36.42
N ALA A 251 40.38 -31.39 36.17
CA ALA A 251 40.04 -30.25 35.34
C ALA A 251 39.68 -30.68 33.91
N GLN A 252 40.42 -31.62 33.32
CA GLN A 252 40.14 -32.13 31.97
C GLN A 252 38.79 -32.87 31.92
N ARG A 253 38.46 -33.69 32.93
CA ARG A 253 37.15 -34.35 33.01
C ARG A 253 36.02 -33.35 33.20
N THR A 254 36.20 -32.34 34.06
CA THR A 254 35.20 -31.28 34.28
C THR A 254 34.96 -30.46 33.02
N ILE A 255 36.01 -30.08 32.29
CA ILE A 255 35.88 -29.37 31.00
C ILE A 255 35.12 -30.25 30.00
N THR A 256 35.48 -31.52 29.89
CA THR A 256 34.81 -32.44 28.96
C THR A 256 33.34 -32.65 29.34
N SER A 257 33.00 -32.71 30.63
CA SER A 257 31.61 -32.87 31.08
C SER A 257 30.76 -31.61 30.93
N GLU A 258 31.37 -30.42 31.02
CA GLU A 258 30.69 -29.12 30.83
C GLU A 258 30.43 -28.79 29.36
N PHE A 259 31.25 -29.33 28.45
CA PHE A 259 31.17 -29.10 27.00
C PHE A 259 30.64 -30.31 26.21
N SER A 260 30.17 -31.37 26.87
CA SER A 260 29.56 -32.53 26.21
C SER A 260 28.04 -32.41 26.12
N LEU A 261 27.47 -32.82 24.99
CA LEU A 261 26.02 -32.90 24.77
C LEU A 261 25.40 -34.18 25.33
N ASP A 262 26.22 -35.13 25.78
CA ASP A 262 25.76 -36.41 26.34
C ASP A 262 25.42 -36.29 27.83
N ASN A 263 25.80 -35.17 28.46
CA ASN A 263 25.44 -34.85 29.83
C ASN A 263 24.28 -33.85 29.84
N ALA A 264 23.16 -34.26 30.43
CA ALA A 264 21.96 -33.44 30.57
C ALA A 264 22.20 -32.15 31.37
N GLU A 265 23.17 -32.15 32.29
CA GLU A 265 23.46 -30.98 33.13
C GLU A 265 24.53 -30.05 32.54
N SER A 266 25.11 -30.36 31.39
CA SER A 266 26.21 -29.57 30.83
C SER A 266 25.77 -28.18 30.38
N SER A 267 26.71 -27.24 30.40
CA SER A 267 26.52 -25.88 29.91
C SER A 267 26.07 -25.84 28.44
N LEU A 268 26.54 -26.79 27.61
CA LEU A 268 26.18 -26.86 26.19
C LEU A 268 24.76 -27.41 25.96
N THR A 269 24.33 -28.38 26.77
CA THR A 269 22.95 -28.88 26.74
C THR A 269 21.96 -27.80 27.17
N ARG A 270 22.28 -27.05 28.24
CA ARG A 270 21.46 -25.89 28.68
C ARG A 270 21.38 -24.81 27.61
N LEU A 271 22.50 -24.52 26.93
CA LEU A 271 22.51 -23.56 25.82
C LEU A 271 21.63 -24.03 24.65
N LYS A 272 21.71 -25.31 24.29
CA LYS A 272 20.86 -25.91 23.25
C LYS A 272 19.39 -25.83 23.64
N GLU A 273 19.03 -26.18 24.87
CA GLU A 273 17.64 -26.09 25.37
C GLU A 273 17.14 -24.66 25.33
N HIS A 274 17.94 -23.70 25.78
CA HIS A 274 17.58 -22.29 25.76
C HIS A 274 17.43 -21.74 24.33
N LEU A 275 18.33 -22.09 23.41
CA LEU A 275 18.21 -21.73 22.00
C LEU A 275 16.96 -22.35 21.34
N THR A 276 16.64 -23.60 21.68
CA THR A 276 15.43 -24.28 21.18
C THR A 276 14.17 -23.62 21.73
N ALA A 277 14.19 -23.20 23.00
CA ALA A 277 13.10 -22.45 23.62
C ALA A 277 12.91 -21.08 22.95
N ILE A 278 13.99 -20.35 22.65
CA ILE A 278 13.91 -19.06 21.94
C ILE A 278 13.36 -19.27 20.51
N LEU A 279 13.88 -20.26 19.78
CA LEU A 279 13.42 -20.54 18.42
C LEU A 279 11.94 -20.92 18.38
N SER A 280 11.49 -21.78 19.30
CA SER A 280 10.08 -22.14 19.39
C SER A 280 9.18 -20.96 19.77
N ALA A 281 9.62 -20.09 20.69
CA ALA A 281 8.91 -18.85 21.00
C ALA A 281 8.81 -17.94 19.77
N GLN A 282 9.89 -17.79 19.00
CA GLN A 282 9.91 -16.96 17.79
C GLN A 282 9.00 -17.51 16.68
N VAL A 283 8.95 -18.84 16.49
CA VAL A 283 8.00 -19.47 15.55
C VAL A 283 6.56 -19.17 15.96
N LYS A 284 6.26 -19.25 17.25
CA LYS A 284 4.91 -18.94 17.77
C LYS A 284 4.54 -17.47 17.56
N THR A 285 5.44 -16.54 17.90
CA THR A 285 5.20 -15.10 17.67
C THR A 285 5.02 -14.78 16.19
N ASN A 286 5.77 -15.43 15.29
CA ASN A 286 5.58 -15.27 13.85
C ASN A 286 4.21 -15.78 13.38
N GLN A 287 3.71 -16.90 13.92
CA GLN A 287 2.37 -17.38 13.60
C GLN A 287 1.28 -16.43 14.09
N GLU A 288 1.41 -15.91 15.32
CA GLU A 288 0.49 -14.91 15.88
C GLU A 288 0.47 -13.64 15.03
N PHE A 289 1.65 -13.14 14.61
CA PHE A 289 1.77 -12.00 13.72
C PHE A 289 1.13 -12.27 12.34
N GLN A 290 1.34 -13.44 11.76
CA GLN A 290 0.72 -13.80 10.47
C GLN A 290 -0.81 -13.81 10.56
N GLU A 291 -1.38 -14.33 11.64
CA GLU A 291 -2.82 -14.32 11.84
C GLU A 291 -3.36 -12.90 12.08
N GLU A 292 -2.65 -12.07 12.85
CA GLU A 292 -3.00 -10.66 13.05
C GLU A 292 -2.97 -9.87 11.73
N VAL A 293 -1.94 -10.07 10.90
CA VAL A 293 -1.81 -9.47 9.58
C VAL A 293 -2.97 -9.90 8.68
N LYS A 294 -3.31 -11.19 8.68
CA LYS A 294 -4.44 -11.73 7.91
C LYS A 294 -5.78 -11.11 8.32
N VAL A 295 -6.03 -10.98 9.64
CA VAL A 295 -7.24 -10.34 10.16
C VAL A 295 -7.27 -8.85 9.81
N THR A 296 -6.13 -8.17 9.88
CA THR A 296 -6.03 -6.74 9.55
C THR A 296 -6.23 -6.49 8.06
N LEU A 297 -5.65 -7.33 7.19
CA LEU A 297 -5.89 -7.31 5.74
C LEU A 297 -7.35 -7.62 5.42
N ALA A 298 -7.98 -8.59 6.08
CA ALA A 298 -9.40 -8.88 5.90
C ALA A 298 -10.26 -7.65 6.28
N LYS A 299 -9.98 -6.99 7.40
CA LYS A 299 -10.67 -5.74 7.80
C LYS A 299 -10.42 -4.61 6.81
N LEU A 300 -9.20 -4.45 6.28
CA LEU A 300 -8.85 -3.44 5.28
C LEU A 300 -9.54 -3.70 3.93
N THR A 301 -9.62 -4.95 3.49
CA THR A 301 -10.35 -5.32 2.25
C THR A 301 -11.85 -5.13 2.42
N GLN A 302 -12.40 -5.47 3.59
CA GLN A 302 -13.81 -5.22 3.91
C GLN A 302 -14.12 -3.72 3.99
N LYS A 303 -13.21 -2.92 4.56
CA LYS A 303 -13.29 -1.46 4.58
C LYS A 303 -13.16 -0.86 3.17
N ARG A 304 -12.20 -1.30 2.37
CA ARG A 304 -12.09 -0.88 0.94
C ARG A 304 -13.34 -1.25 0.13
N ALA A 305 -13.97 -2.39 0.41
CA ALA A 305 -15.21 -2.80 -0.24
C ALA A 305 -16.44 -1.98 0.23
N SER A 306 -16.47 -1.52 1.48
CA SER A 306 -17.50 -0.59 1.97
C SER A 306 -17.29 0.83 1.44
N ASP A 307 -16.04 1.29 1.41
CA ASP A 307 -15.67 2.64 0.99
C ASP A 307 -15.83 2.81 -0.53
N ALA A 308 -15.63 1.73 -1.32
CA ALA A 308 -15.92 1.71 -2.75
C ALA A 308 -17.42 1.82 -3.10
N ARG A 309 -18.32 1.79 -2.10
CA ARG A 309 -19.76 1.99 -2.26
C ARG A 309 -20.24 3.33 -1.71
N SER A 310 -19.37 4.14 -1.10
CA SER A 310 -19.71 5.45 -0.52
C SER A 310 -19.57 6.58 -1.56
N PRO A 311 -20.50 7.56 -1.61
CA PRO A 311 -20.35 8.80 -2.37
C PRO A 311 -19.08 9.60 -2.05
N GLU A 312 -18.45 9.35 -0.90
CA GLU A 312 -17.20 10.00 -0.50
C GLU A 312 -16.02 9.67 -1.42
N HIS A 313 -15.99 8.50 -2.06
CA HIS A 313 -14.85 8.10 -2.90
C HIS A 313 -14.79 8.85 -4.25
N GLY A 314 -15.96 9.27 -4.77
CA GLY A 314 -16.03 10.15 -5.95
C GLY A 314 -15.38 11.51 -5.67
N ASN A 315 -15.75 12.12 -4.53
CA ASN A 315 -15.17 13.40 -4.09
C ASN A 315 -13.66 13.30 -3.86
N ILE A 316 -13.16 12.19 -3.27
CA ILE A 316 -11.71 11.99 -3.06
C ILE A 316 -10.95 11.90 -4.38
N PHE A 317 -11.53 11.24 -5.40
CA PHE A 317 -10.91 11.15 -6.72
C PHE A 317 -10.88 12.52 -7.43
N GLU A 318 -12.00 13.24 -7.41
CA GLU A 318 -12.09 14.61 -7.94
C GLU A 318 -11.09 15.55 -7.24
N GLU A 319 -10.97 15.42 -5.91
CA GLU A 319 -10.00 16.15 -5.08
C GLU A 319 -8.56 15.87 -5.51
N ALA A 320 -8.22 14.58 -5.71
CA ALA A 320 -6.90 14.14 -6.12
C ALA A 320 -6.53 14.65 -7.52
N VAL A 321 -7.47 14.61 -8.48
CA VAL A 321 -7.27 15.17 -9.82
C VAL A 321 -7.03 16.68 -9.74
N ALA A 322 -7.87 17.41 -8.99
CA ALA A 322 -7.71 18.84 -8.84
C ALA A 322 -6.36 19.21 -8.20
N GLN A 323 -5.89 18.45 -7.21
CA GLN A 323 -4.58 18.64 -6.60
C GLN A 323 -3.44 18.41 -7.60
N PHE A 324 -3.52 17.37 -8.43
CA PHE A 324 -2.54 17.11 -9.48
C PHE A 324 -2.47 18.27 -10.48
N VAL A 325 -3.62 18.79 -10.91
CA VAL A 325 -3.70 19.93 -11.85
C VAL A 325 -3.09 21.20 -11.24
N LEU A 326 -3.30 21.43 -9.94
CA LEU A 326 -2.67 22.54 -9.24
C LEU A 326 -1.14 22.43 -9.28
N GLU A 327 -0.60 21.28 -8.90
CA GLU A 327 0.86 21.04 -8.88
C GLU A 327 1.46 21.17 -10.28
N PHE A 328 0.77 20.63 -11.30
CA PHE A 328 1.14 20.78 -12.70
C PHE A 328 1.23 22.25 -13.11
N GLY A 329 0.18 23.05 -12.86
CA GLY A 329 0.15 24.47 -13.21
C GLY A 329 1.26 25.27 -12.54
N HIS A 330 1.47 25.07 -11.23
CA HIS A 330 2.55 25.74 -10.48
C HIS A 330 3.94 25.41 -11.05
N SER A 331 4.17 24.17 -11.47
CA SER A 331 5.45 23.77 -12.08
C SER A 331 5.66 24.34 -13.50
N GLY A 332 4.56 24.55 -14.24
CA GLY A 332 4.55 25.03 -15.61
C GLY A 332 4.48 26.57 -15.77
N GLY A 333 4.31 27.31 -14.67
CA GLY A 333 4.12 28.77 -14.69
C GLY A 333 2.71 29.20 -15.10
N ASP A 334 1.74 28.30 -15.03
CA ASP A 334 0.33 28.52 -15.34
C ASP A 334 -0.49 28.67 -14.05
N LEU A 335 -1.63 29.39 -14.12
CA LEU A 335 -2.51 29.57 -12.98
C LEU A 335 -3.53 28.44 -12.94
N ALA A 336 -3.48 27.61 -11.90
CA ALA A 336 -4.45 26.54 -11.69
C ALA A 336 -5.38 26.86 -10.52
N GLU A 337 -6.68 26.59 -10.68
CA GLU A 337 -7.72 26.87 -9.69
C GLU A 337 -8.66 25.68 -9.50
N ARG A 338 -9.16 25.52 -8.27
CA ARG A 338 -10.15 24.50 -7.90
C ARG A 338 -11.54 25.10 -8.02
N THR A 339 -12.38 24.54 -8.89
CA THR A 339 -13.65 25.14 -9.28
C THR A 339 -14.87 24.28 -9.00
N GLY A 340 -14.70 22.99 -8.65
CA GLY A 340 -15.82 22.07 -8.41
C GLY A 340 -16.82 22.50 -7.32
N ALA A 341 -16.40 23.33 -6.36
CA ALA A 341 -17.29 23.85 -5.32
C ALA A 341 -18.08 25.11 -5.73
N THR A 342 -17.60 25.86 -6.73
CA THR A 342 -18.11 27.17 -7.13
C THR A 342 -18.95 27.10 -8.40
N THR A 343 -19.92 27.99 -8.54
CA THR A 343 -20.69 28.11 -9.78
C THR A 343 -19.91 28.95 -10.79
N GLY A 344 -19.93 28.54 -12.06
CA GLY A 344 -19.27 29.28 -13.16
C GLY A 344 -20.20 30.28 -13.84
N ALA A 345 -19.95 30.53 -15.12
CA ALA A 345 -20.73 31.45 -15.97
C ALA A 345 -22.17 30.99 -16.20
N ILE A 346 -22.44 29.68 -16.10
CA ILE A 346 -23.79 29.13 -16.19
C ILE A 346 -24.42 29.12 -14.80
N ARG A 347 -25.62 29.72 -14.68
CA ARG A 347 -26.35 29.82 -13.42
C ARG A 347 -26.54 28.44 -12.78
N ASN A 348 -26.14 28.30 -11.52
CA ASN A 348 -26.22 27.07 -10.72
C ASN A 348 -25.47 25.86 -11.32
N CYS A 349 -24.48 26.08 -12.17
CA CYS A 349 -23.66 25.01 -12.76
C CYS A 349 -22.29 24.94 -12.09
N LYS A 350 -21.95 23.78 -11.52
CA LYS A 350 -20.65 23.53 -10.86
C LYS A 350 -19.68 22.69 -11.69
N VAL A 351 -20.10 22.26 -12.88
CA VAL A 351 -19.30 21.44 -13.80
C VAL A 351 -17.98 22.14 -14.14
N GLY A 352 -16.90 21.38 -14.22
CA GLY A 352 -15.52 21.84 -14.27
C GLY A 352 -14.90 21.83 -12.88
N ASP A 353 -14.27 20.72 -12.50
CA ASP A 353 -13.66 20.50 -11.19
C ASP A 353 -12.41 21.36 -10.95
N ALA A 354 -11.60 21.53 -11.99
CA ALA A 354 -10.43 22.41 -11.98
C ALA A 354 -10.30 23.18 -13.29
N VAL A 355 -9.63 24.33 -13.23
CA VAL A 355 -9.30 25.15 -14.39
C VAL A 355 -7.82 25.46 -14.37
N LEU A 356 -7.17 25.32 -15.53
CA LEU A 356 -5.79 25.73 -15.78
C LEU A 356 -5.81 26.89 -16.78
N GLU A 357 -5.36 28.06 -16.35
CA GLU A 357 -5.19 29.25 -17.18
C GLU A 357 -3.71 29.41 -17.54
N VAL A 358 -3.44 29.46 -18.84
CA VAL A 358 -2.08 29.57 -19.36
C VAL A 358 -1.45 30.91 -18.97
N GLY A 359 -0.25 30.84 -18.40
CA GLY A 359 0.44 31.99 -17.83
C GLY A 359 0.85 33.04 -18.87
N PRO A 360 1.18 34.27 -18.41
CA PRO A 360 1.51 35.41 -19.27
C PRO A 360 2.80 35.23 -20.09
N ASP A 361 3.68 34.32 -19.67
CA ASP A 361 4.96 34.05 -20.34
C ASP A 361 4.80 33.16 -21.59
N SER A 362 3.59 32.68 -21.86
CA SER A 362 3.27 31.83 -23.02
C SER A 362 2.46 32.60 -24.06
N HIS A 363 2.61 32.25 -25.34
CA HIS A 363 1.88 32.89 -26.44
C HIS A 363 0.36 32.67 -26.39
N GLY A 364 -0.11 31.72 -25.57
CA GLY A 364 -1.53 31.49 -25.28
C GLY A 364 -1.99 32.10 -23.96
N ALA A 365 -1.36 33.19 -23.50
CA ALA A 365 -1.68 33.83 -22.23
C ALA A 365 -3.19 34.09 -22.09
N GLY A 366 -3.78 33.62 -20.99
CA GLY A 366 -5.21 33.75 -20.71
C GLY A 366 -6.10 32.66 -21.33
N SER A 367 -5.57 31.77 -22.17
CA SER A 367 -6.32 30.58 -22.60
C SER A 367 -6.62 29.69 -21.41
N ARG A 368 -7.84 29.12 -21.39
CA ARG A 368 -8.33 28.31 -20.27
C ARG A 368 -8.56 26.86 -20.68
N ILE A 369 -8.15 25.95 -19.83
CA ILE A 369 -8.34 24.50 -19.95
C ILE A 369 -9.15 24.05 -18.75
N VAL A 370 -10.30 23.44 -18.99
CA VAL A 370 -11.13 22.89 -17.91
C VAL A 370 -10.82 21.41 -17.73
N VAL A 371 -10.79 20.96 -16.49
CA VAL A 371 -10.61 19.55 -16.13
C VAL A 371 -11.87 19.07 -15.40
N GLU A 372 -12.39 17.92 -15.83
CA GLU A 372 -13.52 17.22 -15.23
C GLU A 372 -13.09 15.79 -14.87
N ALA A 373 -13.44 15.31 -13.69
CA ALA A 373 -13.06 13.98 -13.22
C ALA A 373 -14.28 13.13 -12.90
N LYS A 374 -14.20 11.82 -13.17
CA LYS A 374 -15.26 10.87 -12.79
C LYS A 374 -14.74 9.54 -12.24
N GLY A 375 -15.23 9.21 -11.05
CA GLY A 375 -14.93 7.97 -10.33
C GLY A 375 -15.95 6.82 -10.50
N ASP A 376 -17.11 7.07 -11.09
CA ASP A 376 -18.29 6.18 -10.99
C ASP A 376 -18.51 5.21 -12.16
N LYS A 377 -19.14 4.08 -11.82
CA LYS A 377 -19.05 2.79 -12.54
C LYS A 377 -19.64 2.70 -13.97
N GLN A 378 -20.35 3.72 -14.48
CA GLN A 378 -20.96 3.62 -15.81
C GLN A 378 -21.06 4.99 -16.50
N TYR A 379 -19.98 5.37 -17.20
CA TYR A 379 -19.97 6.57 -18.02
C TYR A 379 -19.43 6.26 -19.41
N SER A 380 -20.05 6.80 -20.46
CA SER A 380 -19.60 6.60 -21.83
C SER A 380 -18.73 7.76 -22.29
N ALA A 381 -17.86 7.51 -23.28
CA ALA A 381 -17.07 8.57 -23.90
C ALA A 381 -17.95 9.68 -24.54
N ALA A 382 -19.18 9.36 -24.95
CA ALA A 382 -20.13 10.34 -25.47
C ALA A 382 -20.64 11.29 -24.37
N LYS A 383 -21.01 10.75 -23.21
CA LYS A 383 -21.44 11.58 -22.06
C LYS A 383 -20.29 12.44 -21.53
N ALA A 384 -19.07 11.90 -21.48
CA ALA A 384 -17.89 12.68 -21.10
C ALA A 384 -17.65 13.89 -22.01
N LYS A 385 -17.91 13.75 -23.33
CA LYS A 385 -17.85 14.89 -24.26
C LYS A 385 -18.95 15.91 -23.97
N GLU A 386 -20.19 15.48 -23.76
CA GLU A 386 -21.30 16.40 -23.42
C GLU A 386 -21.04 17.17 -22.11
N GLU A 387 -20.44 16.50 -21.12
CA GLU A 387 -20.06 17.12 -19.85
C GLU A 387 -18.88 18.09 -20.03
N LEU A 388 -17.84 17.73 -20.79
CA LEU A 388 -16.76 18.66 -21.14
C LEU A 388 -17.26 19.87 -21.93
N GLU A 389 -18.18 19.71 -22.88
CA GLU A 389 -18.80 20.83 -23.58
C GLU A 389 -19.49 21.79 -22.61
N THR A 390 -20.16 21.24 -21.60
CA THR A 390 -20.81 22.02 -20.54
C THR A 390 -19.78 22.69 -19.63
N ALA A 391 -18.74 21.96 -19.23
CA ALA A 391 -17.63 22.45 -18.41
C ALA A 391 -16.92 23.62 -19.10
N ARG A 392 -16.62 23.49 -20.39
CA ARG A 392 -15.95 24.53 -21.19
C ARG A 392 -16.78 25.80 -21.27
N LYS A 393 -18.07 25.69 -21.54
CA LYS A 393 -18.99 26.84 -21.53
C LYS A 393 -19.10 27.46 -20.13
N ASN A 394 -19.18 26.64 -19.08
CA ASN A 394 -19.31 27.12 -17.71
C ASN A 394 -18.04 27.84 -17.22
N ARG A 395 -16.87 27.38 -17.63
CA ARG A 395 -15.56 27.90 -17.19
C ARG A 395 -14.88 28.79 -18.22
N THR A 396 -15.57 29.15 -19.31
CA THR A 396 -15.01 29.95 -20.41
C THR A 396 -13.67 29.38 -20.89
N ALA A 397 -13.62 28.05 -21.08
CA ALA A 397 -12.41 27.31 -21.45
C ALA A 397 -12.43 26.89 -22.92
N ASP A 398 -11.27 26.99 -23.58
CA ASP A 398 -11.07 26.66 -24.98
C ASP A 398 -10.92 25.14 -25.19
N PHE A 399 -10.30 24.48 -24.21
CA PHE A 399 -9.97 23.05 -24.21
C PHE A 399 -10.47 22.35 -22.94
N GLY A 400 -10.74 21.06 -23.04
CA GLY A 400 -11.25 20.23 -21.94
C GLY A 400 -10.41 18.97 -21.75
N VAL A 401 -10.17 18.59 -20.49
CA VAL A 401 -9.57 17.31 -20.12
C VAL A 401 -10.54 16.54 -19.25
N PHE A 402 -10.94 15.34 -19.67
CA PHE A 402 -11.78 14.46 -18.86
C PHE A 402 -10.93 13.32 -18.29
N VAL A 403 -10.95 13.17 -16.97
CA VAL A 403 -10.15 12.19 -16.24
C VAL A 403 -11.05 11.07 -15.73
N PHE A 404 -10.82 9.88 -16.26
CA PHE A 404 -11.50 8.65 -15.86
C PHE A 404 -10.69 7.92 -14.79
N SER A 405 -11.38 7.41 -13.78
CA SER A 405 -10.76 6.45 -12.86
C SER A 405 -10.41 5.12 -13.57
N PRO A 406 -9.50 4.30 -13.02
CA PRO A 406 -9.06 3.03 -13.63
C PRO A 406 -10.21 2.04 -13.82
N ARG A 407 -11.24 2.14 -12.98
CA ARG A 407 -12.48 1.35 -13.09
C ARG A 407 -13.19 1.55 -14.43
N MET A 408 -12.91 2.66 -15.09
CA MET A 408 -13.50 3.08 -16.36
C MET A 408 -12.51 2.98 -17.51
N ALA A 409 -11.36 2.32 -17.33
CA ALA A 409 -10.35 2.18 -18.38
C ALA A 409 -10.90 1.54 -19.67
N HIS A 410 -11.90 0.66 -19.56
CA HIS A 410 -12.57 0.01 -20.69
C HIS A 410 -13.39 0.96 -21.57
N VAL A 411 -13.71 2.17 -21.10
CA VAL A 411 -14.46 3.20 -21.86
C VAL A 411 -13.62 3.77 -23.00
N LEU A 412 -12.29 3.78 -22.83
CA LEU A 412 -11.35 4.28 -23.82
C LEU A 412 -10.62 3.12 -24.49
N ALA A 413 -10.41 3.22 -25.80
CA ALA A 413 -9.62 2.24 -26.54
C ALA A 413 -8.12 2.29 -26.19
N ARG A 414 -7.67 3.40 -25.61
CA ARG A 414 -6.28 3.66 -25.15
C ARG A 414 -6.33 4.51 -23.88
N PRO A 415 -5.30 4.47 -23.01
CA PRO A 415 -5.25 5.27 -21.78
C PRO A 415 -5.37 6.78 -21.99
N LEU A 416 -5.06 7.26 -23.19
CA LEU A 416 -5.13 8.66 -23.58
C LEU A 416 -5.67 8.77 -25.01
N VAL A 417 -6.72 9.56 -25.20
CA VAL A 417 -7.35 9.79 -26.51
C VAL A 417 -7.74 11.26 -26.65
N ARG A 418 -7.47 11.85 -27.81
CA ARG A 418 -7.88 13.23 -28.11
C ARG A 418 -9.00 13.27 -29.15
N TYR A 419 -9.99 14.14 -28.91
CA TYR A 419 -11.07 14.51 -29.80
C TYR A 419 -11.14 16.03 -29.97
N ARG A 420 -10.49 16.57 -31.00
CA ARG A 420 -10.44 18.03 -31.27
C ARG A 420 -9.92 18.82 -30.05
N ASN A 421 -10.83 19.46 -29.31
CA ASN A 421 -10.52 20.30 -28.14
C ASN A 421 -10.62 19.54 -26.81
N ASP A 422 -11.07 18.28 -26.86
CA ASP A 422 -11.24 17.44 -25.70
C ASP A 422 -10.16 16.36 -25.65
N VAL A 423 -9.58 16.17 -24.48
CA VAL A 423 -8.63 15.09 -24.19
C VAL A 423 -9.26 14.21 -23.12
N LEU A 424 -9.36 12.92 -23.40
CA LEU A 424 -9.87 11.92 -22.46
C LEU A 424 -8.69 11.07 -21.97
N VAL A 425 -8.57 10.90 -20.66
CA VAL A 425 -7.45 10.19 -20.05
C VAL A 425 -7.92 9.27 -18.92
N VAL A 426 -7.24 8.14 -18.74
CA VAL A 426 -7.39 7.27 -17.57
C VAL A 426 -6.23 7.56 -16.62
N TRP A 427 -6.55 7.81 -15.35
CA TRP A 427 -5.54 8.10 -14.32
C TRP A 427 -5.91 7.43 -12.99
N ASP A 428 -4.90 6.91 -12.29
CA ASP A 428 -4.99 6.31 -10.97
C ASP A 428 -4.12 7.07 -9.97
N PRO A 429 -4.69 7.70 -8.93
CA PRO A 429 -3.88 8.32 -7.87
C PRO A 429 -3.01 7.30 -7.09
N GLU A 430 -3.33 6.01 -7.13
CA GLU A 430 -2.56 4.96 -6.43
C GLU A 430 -1.44 4.33 -7.30
N ASP A 431 -1.40 4.63 -8.61
CA ASP A 431 -0.36 4.13 -9.53
C ASP A 431 0.37 5.27 -10.25
N ALA A 432 1.57 5.58 -9.74
CA ALA A 432 2.47 6.60 -10.29
C ALA A 432 2.86 6.36 -11.77
N GLY A 433 2.71 5.13 -12.29
CA GLY A 433 2.89 4.84 -13.71
C GLY A 433 1.84 5.53 -14.59
N THR A 434 0.68 5.89 -14.03
CA THR A 434 -0.40 6.56 -14.76
C THR A 434 -0.27 8.08 -14.81
N ASP A 435 0.54 8.68 -13.93
CA ASP A 435 0.80 10.13 -13.89
C ASP A 435 1.32 10.67 -15.23
N ALA A 436 2.10 9.85 -15.94
CA ALA A 436 2.60 10.18 -17.27
C ALA A 436 1.46 10.44 -18.27
N TYR A 437 0.33 9.72 -18.16
CA TYR A 437 -0.82 9.93 -19.04
C TYR A 437 -1.56 11.23 -18.72
N LEU A 438 -1.77 11.53 -17.44
CA LEU A 438 -2.43 12.78 -17.02
C LEU A 438 -1.58 14.01 -17.37
N THR A 439 -0.27 13.92 -17.12
CA THR A 439 0.70 14.94 -17.55
C THR A 439 0.65 15.14 -19.06
N ALA A 440 0.68 14.06 -19.84
CA ALA A 440 0.58 14.14 -21.30
C ALA A 440 -0.76 14.73 -21.75
N ALA A 441 -1.87 14.43 -21.06
CA ALA A 441 -3.17 15.00 -21.37
C ALA A 441 -3.19 16.53 -21.19
N LEU A 442 -2.67 17.01 -20.05
CA LEU A 442 -2.56 18.43 -19.73
C LEU A 442 -1.61 19.15 -20.69
N GLU A 443 -0.45 18.56 -21.00
CA GLU A 443 0.51 19.12 -21.97
C GLU A 443 -0.08 19.20 -23.38
N ILE A 444 -0.81 18.17 -23.81
CA ILE A 444 -1.49 18.19 -25.12
C ILE A 444 -2.55 19.30 -25.13
N ALA A 445 -3.38 19.41 -24.10
CA ALA A 445 -4.40 20.45 -24.01
C ALA A 445 -3.77 21.85 -24.00
N ARG A 446 -2.70 22.03 -23.23
CA ARG A 446 -1.91 23.27 -23.14
C ARG A 446 -1.28 23.66 -24.47
N ALA A 447 -0.58 22.75 -25.13
CA ALA A 447 0.02 23.00 -26.43
C ALA A 447 -1.04 23.40 -27.47
N CYS A 448 -2.23 22.77 -27.42
CA CYS A 448 -3.32 23.09 -28.33
C CYS A 448 -3.97 24.45 -28.04
N ALA A 449 -4.10 24.81 -26.76
CA ALA A 449 -4.56 26.14 -26.34
C ALA A 449 -3.64 27.24 -26.88
N ILE A 450 -2.33 27.05 -26.71
CA ILE A 450 -1.31 27.98 -27.22
C ILE A 450 -1.36 28.08 -28.75
N GLU A 451 -1.42 26.94 -29.47
CA GLU A 451 -1.48 26.93 -30.93
C GLU A 451 -2.78 27.53 -31.48
N PHE A 452 -3.90 27.33 -30.78
CA PHE A 452 -5.19 27.93 -31.16
C PHE A 452 -5.10 29.45 -31.13
N HIS A 453 -4.46 30.04 -30.11
CA HIS A 453 -4.27 31.48 -30.01
C HIS A 453 -3.16 32.03 -30.92
N ARG A 454 -2.14 31.23 -31.26
CA ARG A 454 -1.15 31.58 -32.28
C ARG A 454 -1.77 31.79 -33.67
N GLY A 455 -2.82 31.03 -33.98
CA GLY A 455 -3.57 31.16 -35.24
C GLY A 455 -4.40 32.45 -35.33
N THR A 456 -4.92 32.95 -34.22
CA THR A 456 -5.72 34.19 -34.16
C THR A 456 -4.89 35.45 -34.29
N ASP A 457 -3.63 35.47 -33.84
CA ASP A 457 -2.73 36.64 -33.98
C ASP A 457 -2.26 36.88 -35.43
N THR A 458 -2.36 35.87 -36.30
CA THR A 458 -1.88 35.95 -37.69
C THR A 458 -2.92 36.34 -38.74
N GLN A 459 -4.17 36.61 -38.37
CA GLN A 459 -5.18 37.09 -39.32
C GLN A 459 -5.86 38.35 -38.78
N GLU A 460 -5.63 39.48 -39.46
CA GLU A 460 -6.61 40.57 -39.57
C GLU A 460 -7.88 40.04 -40.25
N ALA A 461 -8.57 39.11 -39.59
CA ALA A 461 -9.96 38.82 -39.90
C ALA A 461 -10.79 39.96 -39.29
N ASP A 462 -11.79 40.44 -40.04
CA ASP A 462 -12.77 41.43 -39.58
C ASP A 462 -13.68 40.79 -38.52
N TRP A 463 -13.13 40.54 -37.33
CA TRP A 463 -13.83 40.03 -36.15
C TRP A 463 -15.07 40.87 -35.81
N PRO A 464 -15.06 42.21 -35.90
CA PRO A 464 -16.28 43.01 -35.73
C PRO A 464 -17.36 42.66 -36.76
N GLY A 465 -16.99 42.40 -38.01
CA GLY A 465 -17.91 41.96 -39.06
C GLY A 465 -18.48 40.56 -38.81
N ILE A 466 -17.64 39.63 -38.35
CA ILE A 466 -18.03 38.25 -38.01
C ILE A 466 -18.94 38.24 -36.77
N ASP A 467 -18.59 38.96 -35.71
CA ASP A 467 -19.40 39.07 -34.49
C ASP A 467 -20.74 39.73 -34.76
N LYS A 468 -20.79 40.72 -35.66
CA LYS A 468 -22.05 41.33 -36.10
C LYS A 468 -22.91 40.33 -36.90
N ALA A 469 -22.29 39.49 -37.73
CA ALA A 469 -22.99 38.42 -38.44
C ALA A 469 -23.53 37.36 -37.48
N ILE A 470 -22.73 36.90 -36.51
CA ILE A 470 -23.14 35.94 -35.47
C ILE A 470 -24.30 36.50 -34.66
N ASN A 471 -24.18 37.71 -34.13
CA ASN A 471 -25.26 38.37 -33.38
C ASN A 471 -26.55 38.53 -34.22
N SER A 472 -26.43 38.73 -35.54
CA SER A 472 -27.60 38.81 -36.42
C SER A 472 -28.28 37.45 -36.61
N ILE A 473 -27.49 36.37 -36.65
CA ILE A 473 -27.98 34.99 -36.74
C ILE A 473 -28.65 34.58 -35.44
N GLU A 474 -28.05 34.89 -34.29
CA GLU A 474 -28.62 34.61 -32.96
C GLU A 474 -29.97 35.30 -32.78
N LYS A 475 -30.06 36.61 -33.10
CA LYS A 475 -31.35 37.33 -33.09
C LYS A 475 -32.38 36.73 -34.05
N SER A 476 -31.93 36.24 -35.21
CA SER A 476 -32.81 35.57 -36.15
C SER A 476 -33.34 34.24 -35.60
N ILE A 477 -32.49 33.47 -34.91
CA ILE A 477 -32.88 32.21 -34.24
C ILE A 477 -33.87 32.48 -33.10
N GLU A 478 -33.66 33.52 -32.30
CA GLU A 478 -34.62 33.94 -31.27
C GLU A 478 -35.98 34.30 -31.86
N ASN A 479 -36.00 35.09 -32.94
CA ASN A 479 -37.22 35.40 -33.67
C ASN A 479 -37.90 34.14 -34.23
N PHE A 480 -37.15 33.20 -34.80
CA PHE A 480 -37.71 31.93 -35.27
C PHE A 480 -38.32 31.10 -34.14
N ASN A 481 -37.68 31.07 -32.96
CA ASN A 481 -38.23 30.40 -31.78
C ASN A 481 -39.51 31.07 -31.27
N TYR A 482 -39.58 32.39 -31.31
CA TYR A 482 -40.80 33.13 -31.00
C TYR A 482 -41.93 32.78 -31.97
N VAL A 483 -41.66 32.80 -33.29
CA VAL A 483 -42.62 32.41 -34.33
C VAL A 483 -43.09 30.96 -34.13
N ARG A 484 -42.16 30.04 -33.82
CA ARG A 484 -42.50 28.64 -33.52
C ARG A 484 -43.44 28.52 -32.31
N THR A 485 -43.19 29.29 -31.25
CA THR A 485 -44.02 29.30 -30.04
C THR A 485 -45.44 29.82 -30.33
N GLN A 486 -45.56 30.89 -31.13
CA GLN A 486 -46.87 31.39 -31.57
C GLN A 486 -47.60 30.35 -32.44
N THR A 487 -46.88 29.68 -33.33
CA THR A 487 -47.44 28.62 -34.18
C THR A 487 -47.98 27.44 -33.35
N ASN A 488 -47.24 26.98 -32.34
CA ASN A 488 -47.70 25.93 -31.42
C ASN A 488 -48.94 26.35 -30.62
N SER A 489 -49.03 27.64 -30.27
CA SER A 489 -50.20 28.21 -29.58
C SER A 489 -51.42 28.26 -30.51
N ILE A 490 -51.23 28.59 -31.80
CA ILE A 490 -52.28 28.53 -32.82
C ILE A 490 -52.74 27.08 -33.04
N GLU A 491 -51.82 26.12 -33.09
CA GLU A 491 -52.16 24.70 -33.22
C GLU A 491 -52.99 24.22 -32.01
N SER A 492 -52.59 24.59 -30.80
CA SER A 492 -53.33 24.28 -29.58
C SER A 492 -54.73 24.93 -29.58
N ALA A 493 -54.85 26.18 -30.01
CA ALA A 493 -56.12 26.87 -30.15
C ALA A 493 -57.02 26.20 -31.20
N ASN A 494 -56.46 25.79 -32.35
CA ASN A 494 -57.18 25.06 -33.40
C ASN A 494 -57.69 23.70 -32.90
N ASN A 495 -56.88 22.97 -32.13
CA ASN A 495 -57.30 21.69 -31.54
C ASN A 495 -58.46 21.89 -30.56
N ASN A 496 -58.41 22.94 -29.73
CA ASN A 496 -59.51 23.29 -28.84
C ASN A 496 -60.80 23.64 -29.59
N ILE A 497 -60.70 24.39 -30.70
CA ILE A 497 -61.85 24.73 -31.56
C ILE A 497 -62.43 23.45 -32.18
N ARG A 498 -61.59 22.56 -32.72
CA ARG A 498 -62.04 21.28 -33.29
C ARG A 498 -62.78 20.42 -32.26
N GLU A 499 -62.24 20.31 -31.04
CA GLU A 499 -62.91 19.58 -29.97
C GLU A 499 -64.23 20.22 -29.56
N ARG A 500 -64.33 21.55 -29.57
CA ARG A 500 -65.59 22.24 -29.28
C ARG A 500 -66.64 21.98 -30.36
N VAL A 501 -66.25 22.07 -31.63
CA VAL A 501 -67.13 21.76 -32.77
C VAL A 501 -67.64 20.32 -32.68
N ARG A 502 -66.76 19.35 -32.38
CA ARG A 502 -67.14 17.94 -32.19
C ARG A 502 -68.19 17.78 -31.09
N LYS A 503 -67.98 18.40 -29.93
CA LYS A 503 -68.92 18.33 -28.79
C LYS A 503 -70.27 18.99 -29.12
N ASP A 504 -70.25 20.13 -29.80
CA ASP A 504 -71.47 20.82 -30.19
C ASP A 504 -72.25 20.00 -31.25
N GLU A 505 -71.57 19.37 -32.21
CA GLU A 505 -72.16 18.45 -33.18
C GLU A 505 -72.80 17.22 -32.51
N GLU A 506 -72.11 16.59 -31.55
CA GLU A 506 -72.65 15.47 -30.77
C GLU A 506 -73.88 15.89 -29.95
N SER A 507 -73.84 17.07 -29.34
CA SER A 507 -74.98 17.64 -28.60
C SER A 507 -76.17 17.91 -29.51
N LEU A 508 -75.95 18.55 -30.67
CA LEU A 508 -76.99 18.81 -31.67
C LEU A 508 -77.60 17.52 -32.19
N ASN A 509 -76.79 16.52 -32.54
CA ASN A 509 -77.28 15.21 -32.98
C ASN A 509 -78.11 14.51 -31.90
N ARG A 510 -77.70 14.61 -30.63
CA ARG A 510 -78.48 14.09 -29.50
C ARG A 510 -79.82 14.83 -29.36
N GLN A 511 -79.83 16.15 -29.48
CA GLN A 511 -81.06 16.95 -29.42
C GLN A 511 -82.00 16.63 -30.58
N VAL A 512 -81.49 16.51 -31.80
CA VAL A 512 -82.27 16.10 -32.99
C VAL A 512 -82.87 14.72 -32.79
N ARG A 513 -82.12 13.77 -32.23
CA ARG A 513 -82.63 12.43 -31.91
C ARG A 513 -83.78 12.49 -30.90
N VAL A 514 -83.61 13.21 -29.80
CA VAL A 514 -84.66 13.38 -28.78
C VAL A 514 -85.89 14.06 -29.38
N LEU A 515 -85.72 15.06 -30.22
CA LEU A 515 -86.83 15.72 -30.92
C LEU A 515 -87.55 14.78 -31.88
N ARG A 516 -86.82 13.95 -32.64
CA ARG A 516 -87.41 12.92 -33.51
C ARG A 516 -88.19 11.87 -32.72
N GLU A 517 -87.65 11.41 -31.58
CA GLU A 517 -88.33 10.46 -30.69
C GLU A 517 -89.62 11.07 -30.10
N LYS A 518 -89.57 12.33 -29.64
CA LYS A 518 -90.77 13.06 -29.17
C LYS A 518 -91.80 13.30 -30.26
N LEU A 519 -91.37 13.66 -31.48
CA LEU A 519 -92.25 13.86 -32.63
C LEU A 519 -92.92 12.54 -33.06
N ALA A 520 -92.18 11.44 -33.02
CA ALA A 520 -92.73 10.11 -33.28
C ALA A 520 -93.79 9.72 -32.24
N ALA A 521 -93.54 9.97 -30.95
CA ALA A 521 -94.49 9.73 -29.87
C ALA A 521 -95.79 10.57 -29.99
N LEU A 522 -95.68 11.82 -30.43
CA LEU A 522 -96.85 12.68 -30.70
C LEU A 522 -97.67 12.15 -31.89
N ARG A 523 -97.01 11.71 -32.97
CA ARG A 523 -97.69 11.12 -34.13
C ARG A 523 -98.42 9.81 -33.80
N THR A 524 -97.88 8.98 -32.91
CA THR A 524 -98.59 7.77 -32.44
C THR A 524 -99.75 8.09 -31.49
N GLN A 525 -99.71 9.21 -30.75
CA GLN A 525 -100.87 9.68 -29.97
C GLN A 525 -102.00 10.20 -30.86
N GLU A 526 -101.68 10.92 -31.94
CA GLU A 526 -102.68 11.36 -32.93
C GLU A 526 -103.32 10.18 -33.69
N ALA A 527 -102.56 9.12 -33.96
CA ALA A 527 -103.10 7.88 -34.55
C ALA A 527 -103.94 7.02 -33.57
N GLY A 528 -103.89 7.32 -32.27
CA GLY A 528 -104.69 6.64 -31.23
C GLY A 528 -106.07 7.26 -30.96
N GLN A 529 -106.40 8.37 -31.62
CA GLN A 529 -107.71 9.03 -31.56
C GLN A 529 -108.49 8.83 -32.86
N GLU A 530 -108.82 7.58 -33.20
CA GLU A 530 -109.97 7.29 -34.07
C GLU A 530 -111.26 7.27 -33.21
N PRO A 531 -112.31 8.03 -33.58
CA PRO A 531 -113.52 8.15 -32.78
C PRO A 531 -114.42 6.92 -32.91
N HIS A 532 -114.74 6.35 -31.75
CA HIS A 532 -115.85 5.44 -31.51
C HIS A 532 -117.17 6.12 -31.92
N VAL A 533 -117.74 5.78 -33.09
CA VAL A 533 -119.11 6.17 -33.46
C VAL A 533 -119.97 4.93 -33.68
N ALA A 534 -121.08 4.93 -32.96
CA ALA A 534 -122.04 3.86 -32.73
C ALA A 534 -122.78 3.38 -33.99
N ARG A 535 -123.07 2.07 -34.03
CA ARG A 535 -124.04 1.45 -34.94
C ARG A 535 -125.48 1.63 -34.42
N SER A 536 -126.37 1.87 -35.39
CA SER A 536 -127.79 1.43 -35.52
C SER A 536 -128.84 2.54 -35.38
N PRO A 537 -130.04 2.43 -36.02
CA PRO A 537 -130.44 1.68 -37.23
C PRO A 537 -131.18 2.56 -38.27
N GLY A 538 -131.20 2.15 -39.54
CA GLY A 538 -132.05 2.76 -40.59
C GLY A 538 -133.19 1.80 -40.99
N PRO A 539 -134.43 2.27 -41.21
CA PRO A 539 -135.60 1.42 -41.44
C PRO A 539 -135.72 0.94 -42.89
N CYS A 540 -136.33 -0.24 -43.06
CA CYS A 540 -136.71 -0.89 -44.31
C CYS A 540 -137.79 -0.13 -45.10
N TYR A 541 -137.80 -0.27 -46.44
CA TYR A 541 -138.89 -0.91 -47.22
C TYR A 541 -138.52 -0.92 -48.73
N ASP A 542 -138.10 -2.08 -49.26
CA ASP A 542 -138.79 -2.94 -50.26
C ASP A 542 -137.88 -4.09 -50.70
#